data_AF-A0A1Q3UWR7-F1
#
_entry.id   AF-A0A1Q3UWR7-F1
#
_cell.length_a   1.000
_cell.length_b   1.000
_cell.length_c   1.000
_cell.angle_alpha   90.00
_cell.angle_beta   90.00
_cell.angle_gamma   90.00
#
_symmetry.space_group_name_H-M   'P 1'
#
loop_
_entity.id
_entity.type
_entity.pdbx_description
1 polymer ?
#
loop_
_entity_poly.entity_id
_entity_poly.type
_entity_poly.pdbx_seq_one_letter_code
_entity_poly.pdbx_strand_id
1 'polypeptide(L)' 'MTLWNEFAPGARAPVAGFYDLLNVMGRPAGMRITCTEGEVLPAAPIGWTWQFGGTSAAGLAEAGED' A
#
# COMPACT_ATOMS: atom_id res chain seq x y z
N MET A 1 13.97 13.36 -1.11
CA MET A 1 12.52 13.62 -1.24
C MET A 1 11.83 12.40 -0.65
N THR A 2 11.39 12.44 0.60
CA THR A 2 10.62 11.33 1.18
C THR A 2 9.23 11.40 0.57
N LEU A 3 8.88 10.45 -0.29
CA LEU A 3 7.52 10.33 -0.78
C LEU A 3 6.66 9.98 0.44
N TRP A 4 5.71 10.85 0.78
CA TRP A 4 4.80 10.72 1.93
C TRP A 4 3.90 9.47 1.92
N ASN A 5 4.12 8.56 0.97
CA ASN A 5 3.31 7.38 0.69
C ASN A 5 4.12 6.08 0.76
N GLU A 6 5.38 6.12 1.22
CA GLU A 6 6.23 4.93 1.42
C GLU A 6 6.31 4.55 2.90
N PHE A 7 6.20 3.25 3.17
CA PHE A 7 6.11 2.70 4.51
C PHE A 7 7.11 1.54 4.67
N ALA A 8 7.74 1.48 5.84
CA ALA A 8 8.63 0.38 6.15
C ALA A 8 7.85 -0.94 6.28
N PRO A 9 8.45 -2.08 5.91
CA PRO A 9 7.94 -3.39 6.30
C PRO A 9 7.73 -3.46 7.81
N GLY A 10 6.61 -4.02 8.26
CA GLY A 10 6.23 -4.07 9.68
C GLY A 10 5.55 -2.80 10.22
N ALA A 11 5.49 -1.70 9.46
CA ALA A 11 4.68 -0.55 9.83
C ALA A 11 3.19 -0.90 9.76
N ARG A 12 2.36 -0.20 10.54
CA ARG A 12 0.91 -0.27 10.39
C ARG A 12 0.46 0.55 9.19
N ALA A 13 -0.40 -0.03 8.35
CA ALA A 13 -1.01 0.63 7.22
C ALA A 13 -1.82 1.86 7.71
N PRO A 14 -1.52 3.08 7.25
CA PRO A 14 -2.24 4.28 7.72
C PRO A 14 -3.64 4.44 7.13
N VAL A 15 -3.98 3.70 6.07
CA VAL A 15 -5.28 3.75 5.40
C VAL A 15 -5.57 2.40 4.76
N ALA A 16 -6.83 2.03 4.63
CA ALA A 16 -7.21 0.82 3.89
C ALA A 16 -6.99 1.01 2.37
N GLY A 17 -6.41 0.02 1.69
CA GLY A 17 -6.24 0.07 0.24
C GLY A 17 -5.16 -0.89 -0.25
N PHE A 18 -4.63 -0.62 -1.45
CA PHE A 18 -3.58 -1.43 -2.03
C PHE A 18 -2.20 -0.82 -1.85
N TYR A 19 -1.22 -1.70 -1.61
CA TYR A 19 0.17 -1.36 -1.41
C TYR A 19 1.04 -2.13 -2.39
N ASP A 20 1.90 -1.42 -3.11
CA ASP A 20 2.87 -1.99 -4.04
C ASP A 20 4.24 -2.08 -3.36
N LEU A 21 4.90 -3.22 -3.47
CA LEU A 21 6.25 -3.39 -2.94
C LEU A 21 7.26 -2.72 -3.88
N LEU A 22 8.10 -1.84 -3.33
CA LEU A 22 9.23 -1.23 -4.01
C LEU A 22 10.54 -1.89 -3.56
N ASN A 23 11.44 -2.10 -4.52
CA ASN A 23 12.79 -2.55 -4.21
C ASN A 23 13.68 -1.42 -3.68
N VAL A 24 14.92 -1.75 -3.32
CA VAL A 24 15.92 -0.79 -2.79
C VAL A 24 16.22 0.41 -3.72
N MET A 25 15.89 0.31 -5.02
CA MET A 25 16.02 1.40 -5.98
C MET A 25 14.72 2.22 -6.15
N GLY A 26 13.69 1.96 -5.33
CA GLY A 26 12.38 2.60 -5.43
C GLY A 26 11.55 2.12 -6.63
N ARG A 27 11.86 0.95 -7.22
CA ARG A 27 11.14 0.42 -8.38
C ARG A 27 10.14 -0.65 -7.97
N PRO A 28 8.96 -0.75 -8.63
CA PRO A 28 8.00 -1.81 -8.37
C PRO A 28 8.63 -3.20 -8.48
N ALA A 29 8.40 -4.03 -7.47
CA ALA A 29 8.89 -5.40 -7.39
C ALA A 29 7.86 -6.44 -7.88
N GLY A 30 6.72 -5.97 -8.42
CA GLY A 30 5.66 -6.83 -8.96
C GLY A 30 4.76 -7.49 -7.91
N MET A 31 4.94 -7.18 -6.63
CA MET A 31 4.03 -7.60 -5.56
C MET A 31 3.10 -6.46 -5.16
N ARG A 32 1.81 -6.75 -5.13
CA ARG A 32 0.75 -5.90 -4.61
C ARG A 32 -0.06 -6.65 -3.57
N ILE A 33 -0.42 -5.97 -2.49
CA ILE A 33 -1.29 -6.49 -1.44
C ILE A 33 -2.44 -5.52 -1.18
N THR A 34 -3.49 -6.02 -0.55
CA THR A 34 -4.53 -5.18 0.06
C THR A 34 -4.37 -5.25 1.57
N CYS A 35 -4.37 -4.11 2.24
CA CYS A 35 -4.36 -4.03 3.71
C CYS A 35 -5.52 -3.15 4.18
N THR A 36 -6.04 -3.46 5.36
CA THR A 36 -6.96 -2.58 6.09
C THR A 36 -6.16 -1.58 6.95
N GLU A 37 -6.80 -0.46 7.33
CA GLU A 37 -6.17 0.51 8.23
C GLU A 37 -5.75 -0.16 9.55
N GLY A 38 -4.52 0.10 9.98
CA GLY A 38 -3.95 -0.45 11.20
C GLY A 38 -3.34 -1.85 11.04
N GLU A 39 -3.58 -2.56 9.93
CA GLU A 39 -2.96 -3.86 9.66
C GLU A 39 -1.44 -3.72 9.46
N VAL A 40 -0.68 -4.74 9.83
CA VAL A 40 0.77 -4.72 9.70
C VAL A 40 1.17 -5.04 8.26
N LEU A 41 1.90 -4.12 7.64
CA LEU A 41 2.49 -4.34 6.32
C LEU A 41 3.49 -5.50 6.38
N PRO A 42 3.41 -6.48 5.46
CA PRO A 42 4.24 -7.68 5.52
C PRO A 42 5.75 -7.38 5.51
N ALA A 43 6.52 -8.31 6.06
CA ALA A 43 7.97 -8.27 5.98
C ALA A 43 8.44 -8.28 4.52
N ALA A 44 9.54 -7.58 4.25
CA ALA A 44 10.19 -7.52 2.95
C ALA A 44 11.72 -7.49 3.12
N PRO A 45 12.50 -7.70 2.03
CA PRO A 45 13.95 -7.61 2.09
C PRO A 45 14.46 -6.25 2.60
N ILE A 46 15.69 -6.24 3.11
CA ILE A 46 16.31 -5.02 3.64
C ILE A 46 16.36 -3.92 2.56
N GLY A 47 15.92 -2.72 2.94
CA GLY A 47 15.90 -1.54 2.06
C GLY A 47 14.68 -1.45 1.14
N TRP A 48 13.75 -2.40 1.20
CA TRP A 48 12.51 -2.38 0.43
C TRP A 48 11.40 -1.71 1.23
N THR A 49 10.46 -1.08 0.53
CA THR A 49 9.37 -0.30 1.12
C THR A 49 8.04 -0.64 0.48
N TRP A 50 6.95 -0.42 1.19
CA TRP A 50 5.59 -0.51 0.67
C TRP A 50 5.10 0.88 0.27
N GLN A 51 4.64 1.05 -0.95
CA GLN A 51 4.04 2.30 -1.42
C GLN A 51 2.52 2.18 -1.46
N PHE A 52 1.81 3.13 -0.86
CA PHE A 52 0.35 3.20 -1.01
C PHE A 52 0.01 3.57 -2.46
N GLY A 53 -0.70 2.67 -3.13
CA GLY A 53 -1.10 2.83 -4.52
C GLY A 53 -2.50 3.41 -4.70
N GLY A 54 -3.35 3.38 -3.67
CA GLY A 54 -4.70 3.92 -3.69
C GLY A 54 -5.74 3.05 -2.99
N THR A 55 -6.99 3.52 -3.01
CA THR A 55 -8.14 2.73 -2.59
C THR A 55 -8.77 2.10 -3.85
N SER A 56 -9.06 0.80 -3.83
CA SER A 56 -9.87 0.21 -4.88
C SER A 56 -11.32 0.66 -4.68
N ALA A 57 -11.91 1.33 -5.66
CA ALA A 57 -13.30 1.80 -5.63
C ALA A 57 -14.37 0.68 -5.64
N ALA A 58 -13.97 -0.60 -5.52
CA ALA A 58 -14.88 -1.75 -5.58
C ALA A 58 -15.94 -1.82 -4.45
N GLY A 59 -15.98 -0.84 -3.54
CA GLY A 59 -17.04 -0.67 -2.54
C GLY A 59 -17.78 0.67 -2.58
N LEU A 60 -17.52 1.55 -3.56
CA LEU A 60 -18.14 2.88 -3.64
C LEU A 60 -18.98 3.09 -4.93
N ALA A 61 -19.01 2.13 -5.85
CA ALA A 61 -19.73 2.27 -7.13
C ALA A 61 -21.22 1.86 -7.09
N GLU A 62 -21.75 1.41 -5.94
CA GLU A 62 -23.16 0.99 -5.79
C GLU A 62 -23.92 1.88 -4.79
N ALA A 63 -23.67 3.19 -4.83
CA ALA A 63 -24.41 4.16 -4.03
C ALA A 63 -24.68 5.43 -4.83
N GLY A 64 -25.70 5.37 -5.68
CA GLY A 64 -26.41 6.57 -6.13
C GLY A 64 -26.56 6.68 -7.64
N GLU A 65 -27.65 6.13 -8.16
CA GLU A 65 -28.44 6.79 -9.20
C GLU A 65 -29.87 6.22 -9.14
N ASP A 66 -30.74 6.92 -8.41
CA ASP A 66 -32.20 6.96 -8.62
C ASP A 66 -32.58 8.42 -8.94
#